data_AF-A0A1W6K365-F1
#
_entry.id   AF-A0A1W6K365-F1
#
_cell.length_a   1.000
_cell.length_b   1.000
_cell.length_c   1.000
_cell.angle_alpha   90.00
_cell.angle_beta   90.00
_cell.angle_gamma   90.00
#
_symmetry.space_group_name_H-M   'P 1'
#
loop_
_entity.id
_entity.type
_entity.pdbx_description
1 polymer ?
#
loop_
_entity_poly.entity_id
_entity_poly.type
_entity_poly.pdbx_seq_one_letter_code
_entity_poly.pdbx_strand_id
1 'polypeptide(L)'
;MYFLQVYYRNDNERKRLDYIINKWNNKVSKLDGYLLKIDDETTYKEIFNEISSKFPPELIKSYKAEELEVKPQTIQETKTYLLNKSLHDTKTFLNFIIAKNKGIYLGKTEEADIYDIYTRKGIVRTFVALKGDTNKTQIILSYEGTKEAVNKIEEEIEKEIKIFEEIR
;
A
#
# COMPACT_ATOMS: atom_id res chain seq x y z
N MET A 1 -11.85 -4.23 23.21
CA MET A 1 -10.50 -3.68 22.96
C MET A 1 -10.08 -4.14 21.59
N TYR A 2 -9.35 -3.30 20.83
CA TYR A 2 -8.87 -3.65 19.50
C TYR A 2 -7.35 -3.54 19.47
N PHE A 3 -6.70 -4.50 18.81
CA PHE A 3 -5.27 -4.43 18.50
C PHE A 3 -5.13 -4.22 17.00
N LEU A 4 -4.30 -3.24 16.60
CA LEU A 4 -4.03 -2.96 15.19
C LEU A 4 -2.55 -3.20 14.92
N GLN A 5 -2.26 -4.27 14.18
CA GLN A 5 -0.91 -4.54 13.68
C GLN A 5 -0.77 -3.90 12.29
N VAL A 6 0.26 -3.07 12.12
CA VAL A 6 0.56 -2.43 10.84
C VAL A 6 1.98 -2.81 10.44
N TYR A 7 2.10 -3.59 9.37
CA TYR A 7 3.38 -3.88 8.74
C TYR A 7 3.84 -2.66 7.92
N TYR A 8 5.15 -2.43 7.90
CA TYR A 8 5.77 -1.40 7.08
C TYR A 8 6.97 -1.99 6.36
N ARG A 9 7.19 -1.55 5.12
CA ARG A 9 8.25 -2.03 4.22
C ARG A 9 9.54 -1.24 4.37
N ASN A 10 9.45 -0.01 4.86
CA ASN A 10 10.57 0.90 4.97
C ASN A 10 10.37 1.93 6.09
N ASP A 11 11.43 2.65 6.42
CA ASP A 11 11.42 3.66 7.49
C ASP A 11 10.48 4.84 7.19
N ASN A 12 10.25 5.16 5.91
CA ASN A 12 9.32 6.23 5.54
C ASN A 12 7.86 5.86 5.87
N GLU A 13 7.46 4.60 5.65
CA GLU A 13 6.16 4.08 6.06
C GLU A 13 6.03 4.05 7.59
N ARG A 14 7.07 3.62 8.31
CA ARG A 14 7.12 3.67 9.78
C ARG A 14 6.90 5.10 10.30
N LYS A 15 7.64 6.07 9.78
CA LYS A 15 7.52 7.50 10.16
C LYS A 15 6.13 8.06 9.87
N ARG A 16 5.51 7.66 8.76
CA ARG A 16 4.12 8.02 8.45
C ARG A 16 3.14 7.46 9.49
N LEU A 17 3.32 6.19 9.87
CA LEU A 17 2.50 5.57 10.90
C LEU A 17 2.66 6.29 12.24
N ASP A 18 3.89 6.60 12.66
CA ASP A 18 4.13 7.37 13.89
C ASP A 18 3.45 8.74 13.85
N TYR A 19 3.52 9.46 12.73
CA TYR A 19 2.79 10.73 12.55
C TYR A 19 1.28 10.56 12.69
N ILE A 20 0.70 9.48 12.15
CA ILE A 20 -0.73 9.20 12.29
C ILE A 20 -1.07 8.91 13.76
N ILE A 21 -0.33 8.01 14.41
CA ILE A 21 -0.56 7.60 15.80
C ILE A 21 -0.43 8.79 16.76
N ASN A 22 0.53 9.69 16.53
CA ASN A 22 0.74 10.86 17.38
C ASN A 22 -0.49 11.79 17.45
N LYS A 23 -1.35 11.81 16.43
CA LYS A 23 -2.61 12.58 16.45
C LYS A 23 -3.66 11.99 17.41
N TRP A 24 -3.47 10.73 17.81
CA TRP A 24 -4.38 9.97 18.65
C TRP A 24 -3.72 9.56 19.97
N ASN A 25 -2.56 10.12 20.33
CA ASN A 25 -1.75 9.74 21.49
C ASN A 25 -2.53 9.70 22.82
N ASN A 26 -3.58 10.51 22.97
CA ASN A 26 -4.44 10.54 24.16
C ASN A 26 -5.58 9.50 24.14
N LYS A 27 -5.76 8.79 23.02
CA LYS A 27 -6.84 7.83 22.76
C LYS A 27 -6.34 6.42 22.44
N VAL A 28 -5.06 6.27 22.11
CA VAL A 28 -4.43 4.98 21.85
C VAL A 28 -3.22 4.81 22.75
N SER A 29 -3.01 3.59 23.25
CA SER A 29 -1.84 3.24 24.04
C SER A 29 -1.00 2.25 23.26
N LYS A 30 0.30 2.53 23.10
CA LYS A 30 1.26 1.50 22.68
C LYS A 30 1.41 0.51 23.85
N LEU A 31 1.51 -0.78 23.54
CA LEU A 31 1.72 -1.79 24.57
C LEU A 31 3.19 -1.73 25.01
N ASP A 32 3.40 -1.59 26.31
CA ASP A 32 4.72 -1.69 26.93
C ASP A 32 5.04 -3.15 27.25
N GLY A 33 6.30 -3.55 27.03
CA GLY A 33 6.78 -4.92 27.25
C GLY A 33 6.76 -5.82 26.01
N TYR A 34 6.71 -7.13 26.23
CA TYR A 34 6.72 -8.14 25.17
C TYR A 34 5.30 -8.56 24.81
N LEU A 35 4.99 -8.58 23.51
CA LEU A 35 3.74 -9.10 22.97
C LEU A 35 4.02 -10.36 22.16
N LEU A 36 3.32 -11.44 22.48
CA LEU A 36 3.38 -12.71 21.76
C LEU A 36 2.05 -12.99 21.07
N LYS A 37 2.11 -13.34 19.78
CA LYS A 37 0.96 -13.89 19.03
C LYS A 37 1.08 -15.42 19.07
N ILE A 38 0.05 -16.09 19.57
CA ILE A 38 -0.02 -17.55 19.68
C ILE A 38 -1.36 -17.98 19.06
N ASP A 39 -1.31 -18.81 18.02
CA ASP A 39 -2.48 -19.11 17.19
C ASP A 39 -3.31 -20.31 17.69
N ASP A 40 -2.76 -21.14 18.59
CA ASP A 40 -3.44 -22.32 19.14
C ASP A 40 -3.44 -22.36 20.68
N GLU A 41 -4.47 -23.01 21.23
CA GLU A 41 -4.71 -23.04 22.68
C GLU A 41 -3.72 -23.93 23.44
N THR A 42 -3.20 -24.99 22.80
CA THR A 42 -2.27 -25.93 23.45
C THR A 42 -0.93 -25.25 23.70
N THR A 43 -0.35 -24.65 22.66
CA THR A 43 0.89 -23.87 22.75
C THR A 43 0.74 -22.69 23.73
N TYR A 44 -0.42 -22.03 23.73
CA TYR A 44 -0.70 -20.95 24.68
C TYR A 44 -0.59 -21.44 26.13
N LYS A 45 -1.20 -22.57 26.48
CA LYS A 45 -1.16 -23.11 27.85
C LYS A 45 0.25 -23.47 28.28
N GLU A 46 1.03 -24.09 27.40
CA GLU A 46 2.43 -24.42 27.67
C GLU A 46 3.27 -23.17 27.98
N ILE A 47 3.22 -22.18 27.08
CA ILE A 47 3.97 -20.93 27.24
C ILE A 47 3.49 -20.15 28.47
N PHE A 48 2.17 -20.05 28.69
CA PHE A 48 1.62 -19.34 29.84
C PHE A 48 2.05 -19.96 31.16
N ASN A 49 2.03 -21.29 31.27
CA ASN A 49 2.49 -22.00 32.47
C ASN A 49 3.97 -21.75 32.74
N GLU A 50 4.82 -21.75 31.71
CA GLU A 50 6.23 -21.46 31.86
C GLU A 50 6.47 -20.01 32.34
N ILE A 51 5.82 -19.02 31.71
CA ILE A 51 5.95 -17.61 32.09
C ILE A 51 5.41 -17.36 33.49
N SER A 52 4.21 -17.85 33.81
CA SER A 52 3.58 -17.65 35.12
C SER A 52 4.31 -18.33 36.28
N SER A 53 5.12 -19.37 36.01
CA SER A 53 6.01 -19.97 37.02
C SER A 53 7.22 -19.10 37.38
N LYS A 54 7.60 -18.16 36.49
CA LYS A 54 8.82 -17.34 36.60
C LYS A 54 8.53 -15.85 36.84
N PHE A 55 7.29 -15.40 36.62
CA PHE A 55 6.89 -14.00 36.71
C PHE A 55 5.65 -13.82 37.59
N PRO A 56 5.56 -12.71 38.35
CA PRO A 56 4.37 -12.38 39.12
C PRO A 56 3.10 -12.27 38.24
N PRO A 57 1.96 -12.85 38.66
CA PRO A 57 0.72 -12.84 37.87
C PRO A 57 0.22 -11.44 37.49
N GLU A 58 0.43 -10.44 38.34
CA GLU A 58 0.02 -9.05 38.10
C GLU A 58 0.77 -8.36 36.93
N LEU A 59 1.93 -8.91 36.54
CA LEU A 59 2.70 -8.44 35.39
C LEU A 59 2.30 -9.14 34.09
N ILE A 60 1.47 -10.18 34.16
CA ILE A 60 1.07 -11.00 33.02
C ILE A 60 -0.36 -10.62 32.62
N LYS A 61 -0.50 -10.09 31.39
CA LYS A 61 -1.81 -9.83 30.80
C LYS A 61 -2.00 -10.76 29.60
N SER A 62 -3.11 -11.51 29.62
CA SER A 62 -3.50 -12.38 28.53
C SER A 62 -4.78 -11.87 27.87
N TYR A 63 -4.80 -11.91 26.55
CA TYR A 63 -5.94 -11.49 25.75
C TYR A 63 -6.21 -12.54 24.69
N LYS A 64 -7.47 -12.95 24.56
CA LYS A 64 -7.95 -13.71 23.40
C LYS A 64 -8.59 -12.73 22.43
N ALA A 65 -8.08 -12.66 21.21
CA ALA A 65 -8.56 -11.77 20.16
C ALA A 65 -8.80 -12.57 18.88
N GLU A 66 -9.75 -12.08 18.09
CA GLU A 66 -10.04 -12.63 16.76
C GLU A 66 -9.57 -11.64 15.70
N GLU A 67 -9.04 -12.15 14.60
CA GLU A 67 -8.65 -11.33 13.48
C GLU A 67 -9.91 -10.76 12.80
N LEU A 68 -9.93 -9.45 12.60
CA LEU A 68 -11.02 -8.79 11.90
C LEU A 68 -10.63 -8.62 10.44
N GLU A 69 -11.46 -9.11 9.52
CA GLU A 69 -11.30 -8.83 8.10
C GLU A 69 -11.64 -7.35 7.84
N VAL A 70 -10.61 -6.51 7.73
CA VAL A 70 -10.78 -5.09 7.43
C VAL A 70 -10.64 -4.88 5.93
N LYS A 71 -11.75 -4.54 5.27
CA LYS A 71 -11.72 -4.06 3.87
C LYS A 71 -11.81 -2.54 3.88
N PRO A 72 -10.70 -1.81 3.68
CA PRO A 72 -10.80 -0.37 3.49
C PRO A 72 -11.70 -0.09 2.28
N GLN A 73 -12.49 0.99 2.34
CA GLN A 73 -13.26 1.43 1.17
C GLN A 73 -12.30 1.95 0.12
N THR A 74 -11.88 1.06 -0.79
CA THR A 74 -11.12 1.39 -1.99
C THR A 74 -12.06 1.41 -3.19
N ILE A 75 -11.73 2.24 -4.17
CA ILE A 75 -12.28 2.17 -5.50
C ILE A 75 -11.22 1.60 -6.43
N GLN A 76 -11.69 0.97 -7.51
CA GLN A 76 -10.85 0.56 -8.62
C GLN A 76 -11.33 1.27 -9.89
N GLU A 77 -10.42 1.97 -10.56
CA GLU A 77 -10.71 2.64 -11.82
C GLU A 77 -9.68 2.24 -12.87
N THR A 78 -10.12 2.02 -14.11
CA THR A 78 -9.24 1.63 -15.21
C THR A 78 -9.41 2.58 -16.39
N LYS A 79 -8.29 3.07 -16.90
CA LYS A 79 -8.23 3.93 -18.09
C LYS A 79 -7.35 3.32 -19.15
N THR A 80 -7.78 3.48 -20.39
CA THR A 80 -7.06 3.01 -21.56
C THR A 80 -6.76 4.21 -22.46
N TYR A 81 -5.51 4.31 -22.90
CA TYR A 81 -5.03 5.35 -23.81
C TYR A 81 -4.40 4.70 -25.04
N LEU A 82 -4.59 5.31 -26.21
CA LEU A 82 -4.04 4.84 -27.47
C LEU A 82 -3.13 5.93 -28.04
N LEU A 83 -1.82 5.70 -27.98
CA LEU A 83 -0.82 6.66 -28.43
C LEU A 83 -0.28 6.28 -29.82
N ASN A 84 -0.13 7.26 -30.70
CA ASN A 84 0.62 7.12 -31.95
C ASN A 84 2.12 7.28 -31.70
N LYS A 85 2.66 6.49 -30.75
CA LYS A 85 4.06 6.49 -30.32
C LYS A 85 4.54 5.06 -30.21
N SER A 86 5.85 4.87 -30.38
CA SER A 86 6.46 3.55 -30.25
C SER A 86 6.32 3.01 -28.81
N LEU A 87 6.35 1.69 -28.68
CA LEU A 87 6.35 1.03 -27.36
C LEU A 87 7.52 1.49 -26.50
N HIS A 88 8.68 1.73 -27.11
CA HIS A 88 9.88 2.17 -26.40
C HIS A 88 9.73 3.57 -25.80
N ASP A 89 9.26 4.54 -26.60
CA ASP A 89 9.08 5.93 -26.14
C ASP A 89 7.99 6.00 -25.07
N THR A 90 6.89 5.27 -25.29
CA THR A 90 5.77 5.20 -24.34
C THR A 90 6.21 4.61 -23.01
N LYS A 91 7.01 3.54 -23.03
CA LYS A 91 7.56 2.93 -21.80
C LYS A 91 8.49 3.90 -21.06
N THR A 92 9.35 4.61 -21.79
CA THR A 92 10.26 5.60 -21.21
C THR A 92 9.49 6.74 -20.55
N PHE A 93 8.47 7.24 -21.23
CA PHE A 93 7.57 8.26 -20.70
C PHE A 93 6.83 7.82 -19.43
N LEU A 94 6.25 6.60 -19.42
CA LEU A 94 5.58 6.08 -18.22
C LEU A 94 6.54 5.90 -17.05
N ASN A 95 7.75 5.39 -17.29
CA ASN A 95 8.78 5.31 -16.27
C ASN A 95 9.09 6.68 -15.66
N PHE A 96 9.17 7.72 -16.50
CA PHE A 96 9.34 9.09 -16.03
C PHE A 96 8.17 9.56 -15.16
N ILE A 97 6.91 9.35 -15.58
CA ILE A 97 5.74 9.76 -14.79
C ILE A 97 5.70 9.04 -13.43
N ILE A 98 5.94 7.73 -13.42
CA ILE A 98 5.97 6.94 -12.19
C ILE A 98 7.08 7.45 -11.26
N ALA A 99 8.28 7.73 -11.79
CA ALA A 99 9.38 8.30 -11.01
C ALA A 99 9.05 9.70 -10.48
N LYS A 100 8.45 10.57 -11.30
CA LYS A 100 7.98 11.91 -10.91
C LYS A 100 7.01 11.84 -9.73
N ASN A 101 6.14 10.82 -9.73
CA ASN A 101 5.19 10.56 -8.65
C ASN A 101 5.75 9.74 -7.49
N LYS A 102 7.06 9.44 -7.49
CA LYS A 102 7.75 8.63 -6.46
C LYS A 102 7.10 7.26 -6.28
N GLY A 103 6.67 6.65 -7.38
CA GLY A 103 6.10 5.30 -7.38
C GLY A 103 7.10 4.27 -6.87
N ILE A 104 6.65 3.40 -5.98
CA ILE A 104 7.43 2.30 -5.43
C ILE A 104 7.08 1.04 -6.20
N TYR A 105 8.05 0.49 -6.94
CA TYR A 105 7.84 -0.76 -7.67
C TYR A 105 7.62 -1.93 -6.70
N LEU A 106 6.55 -2.68 -6.92
CA LEU A 106 6.20 -3.84 -6.10
C LEU A 106 6.48 -5.17 -6.81
N GLY A 107 6.76 -5.13 -8.10
CA GLY A 107 6.92 -6.30 -8.94
C GLY A 107 6.04 -6.22 -10.18
N LYS A 108 5.85 -7.36 -10.83
CA LYS A 108 5.03 -7.50 -12.03
C LYS A 108 4.14 -8.74 -11.93
N THR A 109 2.98 -8.68 -12.57
CA THR A 109 2.19 -9.85 -12.93
C THR A 109 2.56 -10.30 -14.35
N GLU A 110 1.85 -11.30 -14.87
CA GLU A 110 1.94 -11.66 -16.29
C GLU A 110 1.49 -10.52 -17.22
N GLU A 111 0.66 -9.61 -16.72
CA GLU A 111 -0.03 -8.61 -17.54
C GLU A 111 0.42 -7.17 -17.28
N ALA A 112 0.94 -6.86 -16.08
CA ALA A 112 1.20 -5.49 -15.67
C ALA A 112 2.36 -5.35 -14.68
N ASP A 113 3.07 -4.22 -14.75
CA ASP A 113 3.94 -3.76 -13.67
C ASP A 113 3.10 -3.10 -12.56
N ILE A 114 3.44 -3.37 -11.29
CA ILE A 114 2.69 -2.88 -10.12
C ILE A 114 3.53 -1.85 -9.35
N TYR A 115 2.89 -0.72 -9.01
CA TYR A 115 3.50 0.36 -8.23
C TYR A 115 2.58 0.82 -7.11
N ASP A 116 3.13 1.20 -5.95
CA ASP A 116 2.40 2.01 -4.97
C ASP A 116 2.84 3.48 -5.08
N ILE A 117 1.88 4.39 -5.25
CA ILE A 117 2.09 5.83 -5.27
C ILE A 117 1.50 6.43 -4.00
N TYR A 118 2.35 7.10 -3.21
CA TYR A 118 1.95 7.68 -1.94
C TYR A 118 1.59 9.15 -2.09
N THR A 119 0.31 9.48 -1.88
CA THR A 119 -0.16 10.86 -1.86
C THR A 119 -0.44 11.33 -0.43
N ARG A 120 -0.77 12.62 -0.28
CA ARG A 120 -1.32 13.16 0.98
C ARG A 120 -2.75 12.67 1.27
N LYS A 121 -3.44 12.13 0.25
CA LYS A 121 -4.84 11.68 0.30
C LYS A 121 -5.01 10.17 0.48
N GLY A 122 -3.93 9.42 0.37
CA GLY A 122 -3.93 7.96 0.45
C GLY A 122 -2.84 7.34 -0.42
N ILE A 123 -2.76 6.02 -0.35
CA ILE A 123 -1.91 5.20 -1.22
C ILE A 123 -2.76 4.80 -2.43
N VAL A 124 -2.19 4.88 -3.61
CA VAL A 124 -2.79 4.37 -4.85
C VAL A 124 -1.91 3.26 -5.39
N ARG A 125 -2.44 2.05 -5.45
CA ARG A 125 -1.82 0.96 -6.19
C ARG A 125 -2.14 1.12 -7.66
N THR A 126 -1.10 1.19 -8.47
CA THR A 126 -1.18 1.44 -9.91
C THR A 126 -0.66 0.23 -10.66
N PHE A 127 -1.48 -0.30 -11.56
CA PHE A 127 -1.14 -1.39 -12.47
C PHE A 127 -0.93 -0.79 -13.86
N VAL A 128 0.24 -1.03 -14.45
CA VAL A 128 0.63 -0.48 -15.74
C VAL A 128 0.84 -1.62 -16.73
N ALA A 129 -0.05 -1.72 -17.70
CA ALA A 129 0.06 -2.67 -18.81
C ALA A 129 0.26 -1.92 -20.13
N LEU A 130 1.16 -2.45 -20.96
CA LEU A 130 1.49 -1.89 -22.27
C LEU A 130 1.35 -2.94 -23.35
N LYS A 131 0.69 -2.59 -24.44
CA LYS A 131 0.56 -3.42 -25.64
C LYS A 131 0.80 -2.54 -26.86
N GLY A 132 1.74 -2.88 -27.72
CA GLY A 132 2.05 -2.02 -28.86
C GLY A 132 3.19 -2.51 -29.72
N ASP A 133 3.45 -1.74 -30.77
CA ASP A 133 4.51 -1.98 -31.74
C ASP A 133 5.38 -0.71 -31.93
N THR A 134 6.05 -0.58 -33.07
CA THR A 134 6.92 0.55 -33.38
C THR A 134 6.18 1.87 -33.61
N ASN A 135 4.88 1.84 -33.90
CA ASN A 135 4.12 3.01 -34.33
C ASN A 135 2.94 3.34 -33.42
N LYS A 136 2.37 2.34 -32.73
CA LYS A 136 1.21 2.54 -31.85
C LYS A 136 1.35 1.75 -30.56
N THR A 137 0.97 2.40 -29.45
CA THR A 137 1.01 1.80 -28.13
C THR A 137 -0.29 2.07 -27.38
N GLN A 138 -0.90 1.00 -26.90
CA GLN A 138 -1.98 1.02 -25.93
C GLN A 138 -1.41 0.99 -24.51
N ILE A 139 -1.82 1.95 -23.69
CA ILE A 139 -1.55 2.00 -22.26
C ILE A 139 -2.84 1.61 -21.54
N ILE A 140 -2.77 0.68 -20.60
CA ILE A 140 -3.86 0.34 -19.69
C ILE A 140 -3.37 0.63 -18.27
N LEU A 141 -4.00 1.60 -17.61
CA LEU A 141 -3.70 1.99 -16.24
C LEU A 141 -4.88 1.61 -15.35
N SER A 142 -4.65 0.79 -14.34
CA SER A 142 -5.63 0.50 -13.30
C SER A 142 -5.15 1.10 -11.99
N TYR A 143 -6.04 1.78 -11.27
CA TYR A 143 -5.77 2.43 -9.99
C TYR A 143 -6.66 1.84 -8.92
N GLU A 144 -6.08 1.48 -7.79
CA GLU A 144 -6.79 1.03 -6.60
C GLU A 144 -6.39 1.88 -5.40
N GLY A 145 -7.36 2.46 -4.70
CA GLY A 145 -7.08 3.29 -3.52
C GLY A 145 -8.30 4.05 -3.02
N THR A 146 -8.09 5.00 -2.12
CA THR A 146 -9.17 5.92 -1.72
C THR A 146 -9.58 6.78 -2.91
N LYS A 147 -10.88 7.11 -3.05
CA LYS A 147 -11.39 7.92 -4.16
C LYS A 147 -10.62 9.23 -4.37
N GLU A 148 -10.33 9.96 -3.29
CA GLU A 148 -9.56 11.20 -3.39
C GLU A 148 -8.13 10.99 -3.89
N ALA A 149 -7.49 9.87 -3.53
CA ALA A 149 -6.13 9.58 -3.96
C ALA A 149 -6.09 9.13 -5.42
N VAL A 150 -7.04 8.26 -5.82
CA VAL A 150 -7.18 7.77 -7.20
C VAL A 150 -7.43 8.93 -8.15
N ASN A 151 -8.45 9.76 -7.91
CA ASN A 151 -8.76 10.91 -8.76
C ASN A 151 -7.57 11.84 -8.93
N LYS A 152 -6.83 12.08 -7.84
CA LYS A 152 -5.65 12.95 -7.89
C LYS A 152 -4.57 12.38 -8.84
N ILE A 153 -4.22 11.10 -8.69
CA ILE A 153 -3.19 10.47 -9.50
C ILE A 153 -3.63 10.37 -10.96
N GLU A 154 -4.88 10.01 -11.18
CA GLU A 154 -5.47 9.95 -12.52
C GLU A 154 -5.39 11.31 -13.23
N GLU A 155 -5.84 12.39 -12.59
CA GLU A 155 -5.77 13.74 -13.15
C GLU A 155 -4.33 14.19 -13.44
N GLU A 156 -3.37 13.84 -12.57
CA GLU A 156 -1.96 14.16 -12.77
C GLU A 156 -1.40 13.39 -13.97
N ILE A 157 -1.67 12.08 -14.08
CA ILE A 157 -1.17 11.25 -15.18
C ILE A 157 -1.85 11.60 -16.51
N GLU A 158 -3.16 11.85 -16.52
CA GLU A 158 -3.91 12.20 -17.73
C GLU A 158 -3.38 13.50 -18.35
N LYS A 159 -3.02 14.50 -17.52
CA LYS A 159 -2.40 15.74 -18.00
C LYS A 159 -1.06 15.47 -18.68
N GLU A 160 -0.22 14.63 -18.09
CA GLU A 160 1.07 14.26 -18.69
C GLU A 160 0.88 13.51 -20.01
N ILE A 161 -0.09 12.58 -20.08
CA ILE A 161 -0.38 11.81 -21.31
C ILE A 161 -0.79 12.74 -22.45
N LYS A 162 -1.69 13.70 -22.18
CA LYS A 162 -2.10 14.70 -23.19
C LYS A 162 -0.93 15.52 -23.70
N ILE A 163 -0.06 15.97 -22.80
CA ILE A 163 1.15 16.71 -23.18
C ILE A 163 2.06 15.83 -24.05
N PHE A 164 2.23 14.55 -23.69
CA PHE A 164 3.08 13.62 -24.44
C PHE A 164 2.54 13.29 -25.83
N GLU A 165 1.22 13.24 -26.01
CA GLU A 165 0.59 13.09 -27.33
C GLU A 165 0.84 14.28 -28.25
N GLU A 166 0.88 15.50 -27.69
CA GLU A 166 1.06 16.73 -28.46
C GLU A 166 2.51 16.95 -28.92
N ILE A 167 3.49 16.36 -28.23
CA ILE A 167 4.91 16.41 -28.61
C ILE A 167 5.11 15.53 -29.84
N ARG A 168 5.45 16.13 -30.98
CA ARG A 168 5.73 15.40 -32.24
C ARG A 168 7.02 14.59 -32.15
#